data_AF-A0A7G2CHZ8-F1
#
_entry.id   AF-A0A7G2CHZ8-F1
#
_cell.length_a   1.000
_cell.length_b   1.000
_cell.length_c   1.000
_cell.angle_alpha   90.00
_cell.angle_beta   90.00
_cell.angle_gamma   90.00
#
_symmetry.space_group_name_H-M   'P 1'
#
loop_
_entity.id
_entity.type
_entity.pdbx_description
1 polymer ?
#
loop_
_entity_poly.entity_id
_entity_poly.type
_entity_poly.pdbx_seq_one_letter_code
_entity_poly.pdbx_strand_id
1 'polypeptide(L)'
;MSFSERLQITRTAIQAHEMFYLEALHQKRLRYFNLFLESGVMVGSAFVGVRCYQMNKLEASLIYSMTGNPYVLRATSPGSILMGFIFLTTGMFVFWDVQGAVAAKKMMNAQAAVISQLQNELRDIENEKQD
;
A
#
# COMPACT_ATOMS: atom_id res chain seq x y z
N MET A 1 -27.27 -23.74 28.34
CA MET A 1 -26.95 -23.75 26.90
C MET A 1 -26.70 -25.19 26.47
N SER A 2 -27.48 -25.69 25.51
CA SER A 2 -27.34 -27.06 25.02
C SER A 2 -26.01 -27.27 24.29
N PHE A 3 -25.53 -28.50 24.22
CA PHE A 3 -24.31 -28.88 23.48
C PHE A 3 -24.39 -28.44 22.01
N SER A 4 -25.54 -28.67 21.38
CA SER A 4 -25.79 -28.29 19.98
C SER A 4 -25.69 -26.78 19.75
N GLU A 5 -26.20 -25.97 20.68
CA GLU A 5 -26.11 -24.51 20.59
C GLU A 5 -24.67 -24.03 20.71
N ARG A 6 -23.89 -24.59 21.65
CA ARG A 6 -22.47 -24.23 21.83
C ARG A 6 -21.64 -24.57 20.59
N LEU A 7 -21.80 -25.77 20.05
CA LEU A 7 -21.10 -26.20 18.82
C LEU A 7 -21.45 -25.33 17.61
N GLN A 8 -22.73 -24.97 17.46
CA GLN A 8 -23.18 -24.13 16.35
C GLN A 8 -22.63 -22.70 16.46
N ILE A 9 -22.60 -22.12 17.66
CA ILE A 9 -22.03 -20.79 17.91
C ILE A 9 -20.52 -20.75 17.63
N THR A 10 -19.77 -21.76 18.08
CA THR A 10 -18.33 -21.80 17.84
C THR A 10 -18.01 -21.97 16.34
N ARG A 11 -18.79 -22.78 15.61
CA ARG A 11 -18.62 -22.93 14.15
C ARG A 11 -18.94 -21.65 13.38
N THR A 12 -20.01 -20.94 13.72
CA THR A 12 -20.35 -19.66 13.07
C THR A 12 -19.33 -18.57 13.40
N ALA A 13 -18.78 -18.55 14.62
CA ALA A 13 -17.70 -17.66 15.00
C ALA A 13 -16.41 -17.91 14.19
N ILE A 14 -16.02 -19.19 14.01
CA ILE A 14 -14.87 -19.55 13.16
C ILE A 14 -15.08 -19.08 11.73
N GLN A 15 -16.24 -19.38 11.13
CA GLN A 15 -16.55 -18.96 9.76
C GLN A 15 -16.53 -17.43 9.59
N ALA A 16 -17.05 -16.68 10.56
CA ALA A 16 -16.99 -15.23 10.53
C ALA A 16 -15.54 -14.71 10.56
N HIS A 17 -14.70 -15.26 11.44
CA HIS A 17 -13.29 -14.86 11.53
C HIS A 17 -12.47 -15.26 10.29
N GLU A 18 -12.77 -16.40 9.66
CA GLU A 18 -12.16 -16.80 8.38
C GLU A 18 -12.53 -15.83 7.24
N MET A 19 -13.78 -15.41 7.17
CA MET A 19 -14.25 -14.43 6.17
C MET A 19 -13.51 -13.08 6.32
N PHE A 20 -13.39 -12.57 7.55
CA PHE A 20 -12.61 -11.34 7.79
C PHE A 20 -11.12 -11.50 7.46
N TYR A 21 -10.55 -12.68 7.68
CA TYR A 21 -9.15 -12.96 7.38
C TYR A 21 -8.90 -12.93 5.86
N LEU A 22 -9.81 -13.51 5.09
CA LEU A 22 -9.75 -13.50 3.62
C LEU A 22 -9.90 -12.07 3.07
N GLU A 23 -10.79 -11.26 3.64
CA GLU A 23 -10.93 -9.86 3.26
C GLU A 23 -9.64 -9.07 3.53
N ALA A 24 -9.05 -9.23 4.72
CA ALA A 24 -7.78 -8.60 5.08
C ALA A 24 -6.62 -9.05 4.16
N LEU A 25 -6.58 -10.32 3.78
CA LEU A 25 -5.63 -10.86 2.80
C LEU A 25 -5.80 -10.18 1.44
N HIS A 26 -7.04 -10.04 0.97
CA HIS A 26 -7.34 -9.39 -0.30
C HIS A 26 -6.91 -7.92 -0.30
N GLN A 27 -7.28 -7.17 0.74
CA GLN A 27 -6.87 -5.76 0.91
C GLN A 27 -5.35 -5.62 0.97
N LYS A 28 -4.65 -6.53 1.66
CA LYS A 28 -3.19 -6.54 1.71
C LYS A 28 -2.57 -6.74 0.34
N ARG A 29 -3.08 -7.68 -0.47
CA ARG A 29 -2.60 -7.91 -1.84
C ARG A 29 -2.82 -6.68 -2.74
N LEU A 30 -3.98 -6.05 -2.65
CA LEU A 30 -4.31 -4.84 -3.39
C LEU A 30 -3.32 -3.70 -3.07
N ARG A 31 -3.04 -3.47 -1.78
CA ARG A 31 -2.08 -2.44 -1.35
C ARG A 31 -0.66 -2.72 -1.83
N TYR A 32 -0.20 -3.97 -1.84
CA TYR A 32 1.11 -4.30 -2.42
C TYR A 32 1.16 -4.09 -3.93
N PHE A 33 0.06 -4.34 -4.64
CA PHE A 33 -0.03 -4.06 -6.07
C PHE A 33 0.03 -2.56 -6.34
N ASN A 34 -0.70 -1.75 -5.58
CA ASN A 34 -0.64 -0.29 -5.68
C ASN A 34 0.78 0.23 -5.36
N LEU A 35 1.41 -0.28 -4.30
CA LEU A 35 2.79 0.06 -3.95
C LEU A 35 3.76 -0.19 -5.12
N PHE A 36 3.60 -1.31 -5.83
CA PHE A 36 4.40 -1.63 -7.01
C PHE A 36 4.16 -0.61 -8.14
N LEU A 37 2.91 -0.28 -8.43
CA LEU A 37 2.57 0.70 -9.47
C LEU A 37 3.12 2.10 -9.13
N GLU A 38 2.91 2.56 -7.92
CA GLU A 38 3.30 3.90 -7.47
C GLU A 38 4.82 4.06 -7.40
N SER A 39 5.54 3.05 -6.90
CA SER A 39 7.00 3.05 -6.94
C SER A 39 7.53 3.07 -8.37
N GLY A 40 6.88 2.35 -9.29
CA GLY A 40 7.19 2.40 -10.72
C GLY A 40 6.99 3.80 -11.32
N VAL A 41 5.86 4.45 -11.03
CA VAL A 41 5.59 5.83 -11.45
C VAL A 41 6.64 6.78 -10.90
N MET A 42 6.99 6.68 -9.62
CA MET A 42 7.99 7.55 -8.99
C MET A 42 9.36 7.44 -9.68
N VAL A 43 9.83 6.23 -9.99
CA VAL A 43 11.11 6.02 -10.69
C VAL A 43 11.03 6.52 -12.13
N GLY A 44 9.93 6.22 -12.85
CA GLY A 44 9.72 6.68 -14.21
C GLY A 44 9.67 8.21 -14.31
N SER A 45 8.95 8.86 -13.40
CA SER A 45 8.91 10.32 -13.28
C SER A 45 10.27 10.90 -12.93
N ALA A 46 11.03 10.31 -12.01
CA ALA A 46 12.39 10.78 -11.73
C ALA A 46 13.28 10.76 -12.98
N PHE A 47 13.21 9.69 -13.79
CA PHE A 47 13.97 9.57 -15.04
C PHE A 47 13.58 10.66 -16.06
N VAL A 48 12.27 10.84 -16.29
CA VAL A 48 11.77 11.88 -17.20
C VAL A 48 12.16 13.27 -16.69
N GLY A 49 12.09 13.51 -15.38
CA GLY A 49 12.44 14.78 -14.77
C GLY A 49 13.91 15.15 -14.98
N VAL A 50 14.83 14.19 -14.82
CA VAL A 50 16.26 14.39 -15.11
C VAL A 50 16.47 14.76 -16.58
N ARG A 51 15.78 14.10 -17.52
CA ARG A 51 15.88 14.41 -18.95
C ARG A 51 15.34 15.79 -19.29
N CYS A 52 14.18 16.15 -18.75
CA CYS A 52 13.62 17.49 -18.90
C CYS A 52 14.55 18.57 -18.34
N TYR A 53 15.19 18.33 -17.19
CA TYR A 53 16.15 19.26 -16.62
C TYR A 53 17.38 19.46 -17.50
N GLN A 54 17.93 18.38 -18.06
CA GLN A 54 19.08 18.45 -18.99
C GLN A 54 18.74 19.25 -20.25
N MET A 55 17.57 19.00 -20.86
CA MET A 55 17.11 19.73 -22.05
C MET A 55 16.88 21.22 -21.75
N ASN A 56 16.19 21.55 -20.66
CA ASN A 56 15.95 22.94 -20.26
C ASN A 56 17.27 23.71 -20.02
N LYS A 57 18.28 23.06 -19.42
CA LYS A 57 19.61 23.67 -19.27
C LYS A 57 20.28 23.95 -20.61
N LEU A 58 20.19 23.00 -21.54
CA LEU A 58 20.77 23.15 -22.88
C LEU A 58 20.12 24.32 -23.62
N GLU A 59 18.79 24.38 -23.63
CA GLU A 59 18.02 25.46 -24.24
C GLU A 59 18.34 26.82 -23.60
N ALA A 60 18.34 26.91 -22.26
CA ALA A 60 18.68 28.15 -21.56
C ALA A 60 20.10 28.64 -21.89
N SER A 61 21.06 27.71 -22.02
CA SER A 61 22.43 28.03 -22.43
C SER A 61 22.53 28.55 -23.87
N LEU A 62 21.76 27.96 -24.79
CA LEU A 62 21.69 28.37 -26.19
C LEU A 62 21.12 29.78 -26.31
N ILE A 63 19.97 30.03 -25.68
CA ILE A 63 19.32 31.34 -25.69
C ILE A 63 20.24 32.39 -25.05
N TYR A 64 20.94 32.07 -23.96
CA TYR A 64 21.93 32.97 -23.37
C TYR A 64 23.04 33.32 -24.36
N SER A 65 23.58 32.33 -25.08
CA SER A 65 24.63 32.55 -26.09
C SER A 65 24.17 33.42 -27.27
N MET A 66 22.89 33.33 -27.64
CA MET A 66 22.31 34.08 -28.77
C MET A 66 21.85 35.49 -28.39
N THR A 67 21.39 35.69 -27.15
CA THR A 67 20.74 36.95 -26.72
C THR A 67 21.56 37.76 -25.72
N GLY A 68 22.57 37.16 -25.08
CA GLY A 68 23.34 37.79 -24.00
C GLY A 68 22.53 38.04 -22.72
N ASN A 69 21.27 37.59 -22.64
CA ASN A 69 20.37 37.92 -21.54
C ASN A 69 20.58 36.98 -20.32
N PRO A 70 21.13 37.46 -19.19
CA PRO A 70 21.45 36.63 -18.03
C PRO A 70 20.22 36.10 -17.27
N TYR A 71 19.02 36.65 -17.52
CA TYR A 71 17.81 36.26 -16.79
C TYR A 71 17.16 34.97 -17.28
N VAL A 72 17.55 34.47 -18.45
CA VAL A 72 16.98 33.24 -19.05
C VAL A 72 17.26 31.99 -18.19
N LEU A 73 18.41 31.95 -17.50
CA LEU A 73 18.80 30.85 -16.62
C LEU A 73 18.01 30.81 -15.29
N ARG A 74 17.29 31.88 -14.94
CA ARG A 74 16.53 31.99 -13.67
C ARG A 74 15.07 31.57 -13.80
N ALA A 75 14.57 31.37 -15.01
CA ALA A 75 13.18 30.96 -15.21
C ALA A 75 13.01 29.49 -14.81
N THR A 76 12.28 29.24 -13.72
CA THR A 76 11.89 27.88 -13.31
C THR A 76 10.97 27.30 -14.38
N SER A 77 11.39 26.23 -15.04
CA SER A 77 10.57 25.65 -16.12
C SER A 77 9.30 25.00 -15.54
N PRO A 78 8.13 25.16 -16.18
CA PRO A 78 6.86 24.55 -15.75
C PRO A 78 6.95 23.03 -15.55
N GLY A 79 7.77 22.35 -16.37
CA GLY A 79 8.02 20.92 -16.25
C GLY A 79 8.65 20.55 -14.90
N SER A 80 9.57 21.37 -14.38
CA SER A 80 10.24 21.11 -13.09
C SER A 80 9.26 21.13 -11.92
N ILE A 81 8.28 22.04 -11.96
CA ILE A 81 7.23 22.17 -10.93
C ILE A 81 6.28 20.96 -10.99
N LEU A 82 5.84 20.58 -12.18
CA LEU A 82 4.97 19.42 -12.38
C LEU A 82 5.64 18.14 -11.87
N MET A 83 6.93 17.94 -12.15
CA MET A 83 7.67 16.77 -11.67
C MET A 83 7.81 16.75 -10.15
N GLY A 84 8.02 17.91 -9.52
CA GLY A 84 8.02 18.03 -8.05
C GLY A 84 6.68 17.64 -7.43
N PHE A 85 5.56 18.05 -8.04
CA PHE A 85 4.22 17.67 -7.58
C PHE A 85 3.94 16.16 -7.72
N ILE A 86 4.31 15.57 -8.85
CA ILE A 86 4.19 14.12 -9.05
C ILE A 86 5.02 13.37 -8.01
N PHE A 87 6.26 13.79 -7.77
CA PHE A 87 7.13 13.13 -6.79
C PHE A 87 6.58 13.19 -5.37
N LEU A 88 6.07 14.36 -4.95
CA LEU A 88 5.46 14.54 -3.62
C LEU A 88 4.19 13.71 -3.45
N THR A 89 3.28 13.77 -4.43
CA THR A 89 2.01 13.04 -4.34
C THR A 89 2.22 11.54 -4.36
N THR A 90 3.01 11.01 -5.30
CA THR A 90 3.33 9.58 -5.36
C THR A 90 4.09 9.10 -4.13
N GLY A 91 5.02 9.90 -3.59
CA GLY A 91 5.73 9.58 -2.35
C GLY A 91 4.80 9.43 -1.14
N MET A 92 3.77 10.28 -1.02
CA MET A 92 2.78 10.19 0.06
C MET A 92 1.92 8.93 -0.04
N PHE A 93 1.50 8.54 -1.25
CA PHE A 93 0.68 7.34 -1.46
C PHE A 93 1.47 6.05 -1.13
N VAL A 94 2.75 5.99 -1.52
CA VAL A 94 3.63 4.86 -1.18
C VAL A 94 3.72 4.68 0.34
N PHE A 95 3.90 5.78 1.08
CA PHE A 95 3.93 5.73 2.55
C PHE A 95 2.61 5.22 3.15
N TRP A 96 1.48 5.68 2.63
CA TRP A 96 0.16 5.26 3.08
C TRP A 96 -0.08 3.77 2.85
N ASP A 97 0.31 3.25 1.69
CA ASP A 97 0.13 1.85 1.34
C ASP A 97 1.05 0.92 2.14
N VAL A 98 2.28 1.33 2.45
CA VAL A 98 3.14 0.58 3.38
C VAL A 98 2.51 0.47 4.76
N GLN A 99 2.07 1.58 5.34
CA GLN A 99 1.43 1.56 6.66
C GLN A 99 0.16 0.71 6.66
N GLY A 100 -0.62 0.83 5.60
CA GLY A 100 -1.79 0.00 5.34
C GLY A 100 -1.51 -1.50 5.29
N ALA A 101 -0.48 -1.91 4.56
CA ALA A 101 -0.07 -3.31 4.44
C ALA A 101 0.41 -3.88 5.78
N VAL A 102 1.12 -3.07 6.59
CA VAL A 102 1.55 -3.44 7.95
C VAL A 102 0.34 -3.62 8.87
N ALA A 103 -0.62 -2.68 8.84
CA ALA A 103 -1.84 -2.76 9.64
C ALA A 103 -2.67 -4.00 9.26
N ALA A 104 -2.87 -4.26 7.97
CA ALA A 104 -3.57 -5.45 7.49
C ALA A 104 -2.87 -6.74 7.94
N LYS A 105 -1.53 -6.80 7.88
CA LYS A 105 -0.76 -7.94 8.39
C LYS A 105 -0.98 -8.16 9.90
N LYS A 106 -1.03 -7.09 10.70
CA LYS A 106 -1.28 -7.18 12.13
C LYS A 106 -2.69 -7.74 12.42
N MET A 107 -3.70 -7.27 11.69
CA MET A 107 -5.07 -7.78 11.79
C MET A 107 -5.17 -9.26 11.43
N MET A 108 -4.52 -9.68 10.33
CA MET A 108 -4.47 -11.09 9.93
C MET A 108 -3.85 -11.97 11.01
N ASN A 109 -2.74 -11.55 11.61
CA ASN A 109 -2.09 -12.32 12.67
C ASN A 109 -2.99 -12.43 13.92
N ALA A 110 -3.71 -11.36 14.28
CA ALA A 110 -4.64 -11.37 15.40
C ALA A 110 -5.82 -12.34 15.13
N GLN A 111 -6.38 -12.31 13.91
CA GLN A 111 -7.48 -13.21 13.55
C GLN A 111 -7.03 -14.67 13.45
N ALA A 112 -5.83 -14.95 12.93
CA ALA A 112 -5.28 -16.30 12.92
C ALA A 112 -5.12 -16.88 14.34
N ALA A 113 -4.71 -16.05 15.31
CA ALA A 113 -4.64 -16.46 16.71
C ALA A 113 -6.02 -16.79 17.29
N VAL A 114 -7.04 -15.96 17.03
CA VAL A 114 -8.41 -16.19 17.48
C VAL A 114 -9.02 -17.45 16.84
N ILE A 115 -8.81 -17.66 15.54
CA ILE A 115 -9.27 -18.88 14.85
C ILE A 115 -8.64 -20.11 15.49
N SER A 116 -7.33 -20.09 15.77
CA SER A 116 -6.65 -21.21 16.44
C SER A 116 -7.21 -21.49 17.84
N GLN A 117 -7.57 -20.45 18.60
CA GLN A 117 -8.19 -20.61 19.92
C GLN A 117 -9.59 -21.25 19.79
N LEU A 118 -10.44 -20.73 18.90
CA LEU A 118 -11.78 -21.27 18.68
C LEU A 118 -11.75 -22.72 18.15
N GLN A 119 -10.75 -23.07 17.33
CA GLN A 119 -10.55 -24.45 16.88
C GLN A 119 -10.19 -25.39 18.02
N ASN A 120 -9.37 -24.95 18.98
CA ASN A 120 -9.05 -25.72 20.17
C ASN A 120 -10.29 -25.90 21.07
N GLU A 121 -11.05 -24.83 21.31
CA GLU A 121 -12.30 -24.90 22.06
C GLU A 121 -13.32 -25.84 21.41
N LEU A 122 -13.43 -25.81 20.08
CA LEU A 122 -14.30 -26.71 19.35
C LEU A 122 -13.87 -28.17 19.51
N ARG A 123 -12.56 -28.44 19.51
CA ARG A 123 -12.01 -29.78 19.75
C ARG A 123 -12.30 -30.26 21.17
N ASP A 124 -12.18 -29.38 22.16
CA ASP A 124 -12.45 -29.70 23.56
C ASP A 124 -13.95 -30.02 23.77
N ILE A 125 -14.85 -29.23 23.15
CA ILE A 125 -16.29 -29.52 23.14
C ILE A 125 -16.57 -30.87 22.45
N GLU A 126 -15.93 -31.17 21.32
CA GLU A 126 -16.12 -32.45 20.63
C GLU A 126 -15.64 -33.65 21.46
N ASN A 127 -14.59 -33.46 22.27
CA ASN A 127 -14.10 -34.49 23.20
C ASN A 127 -15.02 -34.70 24.41
N GLU A 128 -15.64 -33.64 24.96
CA GLU A 128 -16.65 -33.75 26.04
C GLU A 128 -17.87 -34.60 25.66
N LYS A 129 -18.12 -34.83 24.36
CA LYS A 129 -19.20 -35.71 23.89
C LYS A 129 -18.82 -37.20 23.93
N GLN A 130 -17.54 -37.53 23.98
CA GLN A 130 -17.05 -38.91 23.96
C GLN A 130 -16.99 -39.56 25.34
N ASP A 131 -17.03 -38.76 26.41
CA ASP A 131 -17.17 -39.19 27.81
C ASP A 131 -18.63 -39.27 28.25
#